data_AF-A0A7C4FZV1-F1
#
_entry.id   AF-A0A7C4FZV1-F1
#
_cell.length_a   1.000
_cell.length_b   1.000
_cell.length_c   1.000
_cell.angle_alpha   90.00
_cell.angle_beta   90.00
_cell.angle_gamma   90.00
#
_symmetry.space_group_name_H-M   'P 1'
#
loop_
_entity.id
_entity.type
_entity.pdbx_description
1 polymer ?
#
loop_
_entity_poly.entity_id
_entity_poly.type
_entity_poly.pdbx_seq_one_letter_code
_entity_poly.pdbx_strand_id
1 'polypeptide(L)'
;MKTIRLTPLGVCLAAAISVHAAEINDSAVAMYIWTDKYVYQTGAGETITLRYTLKPNGDTYPYTMVLFRQNNQTGAKHYFPRNTETISDIYGQNVEDFKAQPVEAAEKKVLIENLPVPDEPGMHTFVFQLRDSEGNRVLKAAYMKIGVVEGFEDLTGNITSNRTLVNTKAYRLKGVVFVKNNATLTIEPGTFIIGQPGSQPPSVLVVTRNGRIMADGTKSRPIVMTSALPFGERQRGDWGGLILLGRAPVNVGANTRENNQAGEFYIEGLPASEDTIFGGNDSNHDCGTLRYVRVEYAGSIFAPNNEANSFTWGGCGKKTVAEHLQAMYGLDDSFEWFGGTMDAKYLIG
;
A
#
# COMPACT_ATOMS: atom_id res chain seq x y z
N MET A 1 -17.38 -45.57 82.05
CA MET A 1 -18.17 -45.10 80.90
C MET A 1 -17.71 -43.70 80.54
N LYS A 2 -17.56 -43.46 79.24
CA LYS A 2 -16.84 -42.33 78.63
C LYS A 2 -17.60 -41.01 78.79
N THR A 3 -16.84 -39.98 79.12
CA THR A 3 -17.17 -38.57 78.87
C THR A 3 -16.15 -38.07 77.86
N ILE A 4 -16.55 -37.46 76.74
CA ILE A 4 -15.71 -36.52 75.98
C ILE A 4 -16.65 -35.57 75.22
N ARG A 5 -16.37 -34.28 75.42
CA ARG A 5 -16.91 -33.11 74.70
C ARG A 5 -16.29 -33.03 73.30
N LEU A 6 -17.06 -32.57 72.32
CA LEU A 6 -16.55 -32.14 71.01
C LEU A 6 -16.54 -30.61 70.93
N THR A 7 -15.36 -30.05 70.73
CA THR A 7 -15.07 -28.66 70.31
C THR A 7 -15.05 -28.57 68.77
N PRO A 8 -15.29 -27.39 68.17
CA PRO A 8 -15.42 -27.24 66.72
C PRO A 8 -14.05 -27.04 66.05
N LEU A 9 -13.82 -27.70 64.92
CA LEU A 9 -12.72 -27.36 64.00
C LEU A 9 -13.28 -26.51 62.87
N GLY A 10 -12.82 -25.26 62.78
CA GLY A 10 -13.09 -24.37 61.67
C GLY A 10 -12.46 -24.89 60.38
N VAL A 11 -13.26 -24.95 59.31
CA VAL A 11 -12.78 -25.16 57.95
C VAL A 11 -12.67 -23.78 57.31
N CYS A 12 -11.43 -23.36 57.07
CA CYS A 12 -11.11 -22.16 56.32
C CYS A 12 -11.37 -22.44 54.83
N LEU A 13 -12.39 -21.77 54.27
CA LEU A 13 -12.73 -21.88 52.85
C LEU A 13 -11.83 -20.92 52.06
N ALA A 14 -10.76 -21.44 51.46
CA ALA A 14 -10.00 -20.71 50.46
C ALA A 14 -10.79 -20.71 49.15
N ALA A 15 -11.46 -19.59 48.84
CA ALA A 15 -12.10 -19.37 47.55
C ALA A 15 -11.01 -19.20 46.48
N ALA A 16 -10.81 -20.21 45.64
CA ALA A 16 -10.11 -20.06 44.38
C ALA A 16 -10.99 -19.23 43.43
N ILE A 17 -10.65 -17.96 43.24
CA ILE A 17 -11.24 -17.13 42.20
C ILE A 17 -10.62 -17.59 40.88
N SER A 18 -11.29 -18.49 40.16
CA SER A 18 -11.02 -18.70 38.74
C SER A 18 -11.56 -17.49 37.98
N VAL A 19 -10.68 -16.55 37.63
CA VAL A 19 -11.02 -15.51 36.67
C VAL A 19 -11.18 -16.20 35.32
N HIS A 20 -12.42 -16.47 34.90
CA HIS A 20 -12.70 -16.75 33.51
C HIS A 20 -12.25 -15.53 32.71
N ALA A 21 -11.22 -15.69 31.88
CA ALA A 21 -10.87 -14.68 30.89
C ALA A 21 -12.11 -14.47 30.02
N ALA A 22 -12.72 -13.29 30.12
CA ALA A 22 -13.83 -12.93 29.25
C ALA A 22 -13.36 -13.09 27.79
N GLU A 23 -14.11 -13.83 26.97
CA GLU A 23 -13.84 -13.91 25.54
C GLU A 23 -13.95 -12.50 24.95
N ILE A 24 -12.82 -11.87 24.68
CA ILE A 24 -12.78 -10.64 23.90
C ILE A 24 -12.97 -11.02 22.44
N ASN A 25 -14.01 -10.48 21.80
CA ASN A 25 -14.21 -10.66 20.35
C ASN A 25 -13.38 -9.68 19.53
N ASP A 26 -13.01 -8.50 20.06
CA ASP A 26 -12.17 -7.51 19.38
C ASP A 26 -11.34 -6.66 20.36
N SER A 27 -10.10 -6.37 19.99
CA SER A 27 -9.16 -5.53 20.77
C SER A 27 -9.39 -4.03 20.54
N ALA A 28 -9.49 -3.26 21.63
CA ALA A 28 -9.63 -1.80 21.58
C ALA A 28 -8.30 -1.06 21.31
N VAL A 29 -7.18 -1.76 21.36
CA VAL A 29 -5.82 -1.22 21.14
C VAL A 29 -5.69 -0.66 19.72
N ALA A 30 -5.38 0.61 19.50
CA ALA A 30 -4.98 1.05 18.16
C ALA A 30 -3.50 0.75 17.92
N MET A 31 -3.15 0.19 16.75
CA MET A 31 -1.77 -0.20 16.43
C MET A 31 -1.36 0.17 15.01
N TYR A 32 -0.12 0.62 14.85
CA TYR A 32 0.48 0.98 13.57
C TYR A 32 1.94 0.55 13.55
N ILE A 33 2.42 0.08 12.41
CA ILE A 33 3.84 -0.20 12.17
C ILE A 33 4.27 0.40 10.84
N TRP A 34 5.53 0.83 10.75
CA TRP A 34 6.13 1.33 9.51
C TRP A 34 7.64 1.19 9.56
N THR A 35 8.25 1.20 8.38
CA THR A 35 9.71 1.21 8.22
C THR A 35 10.18 2.61 7.80
N ASP A 36 11.49 2.82 7.80
CA ASP A 36 12.11 4.09 7.38
C ASP A 36 12.00 4.35 5.86
N LYS A 37 11.86 3.29 5.03
CA LYS A 37 11.67 3.36 3.58
C LYS A 37 10.60 2.36 3.11
N TYR A 38 10.11 2.53 1.88
CA TYR A 38 9.26 1.53 1.21
C TYR A 38 10.06 0.48 0.46
N VAL A 39 11.20 0.87 -0.11
CA VAL A 39 12.00 0.02 -1.00
C VAL A 39 13.42 -0.02 -0.48
N TYR A 40 13.98 -1.22 -0.40
CA TYR A 40 15.33 -1.50 0.04
C TYR A 40 16.07 -2.27 -1.04
N GLN A 41 17.33 -1.93 -1.27
CA GLN A 41 18.18 -2.65 -2.20
C GLN A 41 18.93 -3.77 -1.47
N THR A 42 18.72 -5.01 -1.92
CA THR A 42 19.43 -6.17 -1.36
C THR A 42 20.92 -6.14 -1.74
N GLY A 43 21.78 -6.66 -0.86
CA GLY A 43 23.24 -6.67 -1.06
C GLY A 43 23.94 -5.30 -0.99
N ALA A 44 23.22 -4.20 -0.75
CA ALA A 44 23.79 -2.85 -0.72
C ALA A 44 24.26 -2.38 0.68
N GLY A 45 24.21 -3.27 1.69
CA GLY A 45 24.52 -2.93 3.09
C GLY A 45 23.47 -2.04 3.77
N GLU A 46 22.29 -1.87 3.14
CA GLU A 46 21.17 -1.18 3.76
C GLU A 46 20.60 -1.98 4.94
N THR A 47 20.05 -1.25 5.92
CA THR A 47 19.32 -1.85 7.03
C THR A 47 17.91 -1.29 7.12
N ILE A 48 17.01 -2.08 7.71
CA ILE A 48 15.63 -1.74 7.95
C ILE A 48 15.49 -1.35 9.42
N THR A 49 14.81 -0.24 9.70
CA THR A 49 14.36 0.09 11.05
C THR A 49 12.84 0.07 11.10
N LEU A 50 12.29 -0.90 11.85
CA LEU A 50 10.85 -1.04 12.06
C LEU A 50 10.42 -0.26 13.30
N ARG A 51 9.41 0.60 13.15
CA ARG A 51 8.80 1.39 14.22
C ARG A 51 7.35 1.01 14.42
N TYR A 52 6.84 1.36 15.60
CA TYR A 52 5.46 1.10 15.95
C TYR A 52 4.87 2.17 16.87
N THR A 53 3.54 2.27 16.81
CA THR A 53 2.72 3.02 17.77
C THR A 53 1.63 2.08 18.29
N LEU A 54 1.46 2.02 19.61
CA LEU A 54 0.38 1.33 20.30
C LEU A 54 -0.36 2.32 21.19
N LYS A 55 -1.68 2.34 21.09
CA LYS A 55 -2.57 3.10 21.97
C LYS A 55 -3.52 2.12 22.65
N PRO A 56 -3.30 1.79 23.93
CA PRO A 56 -4.10 0.80 24.63
C PRO A 56 -5.58 1.18 24.73
N ASN A 57 -5.90 2.47 24.79
CA ASN A 57 -7.28 2.97 24.90
C ASN A 57 -8.06 2.38 26.10
N GLY A 58 -7.38 2.17 27.23
CA GLY A 58 -7.96 1.56 28.43
C GLY A 58 -8.06 0.04 28.39
N ASP A 59 -7.62 -0.60 27.31
CA ASP A 59 -7.54 -2.05 27.20
C ASP A 59 -6.40 -2.60 28.09
N THR A 60 -6.77 -3.40 29.09
CA THR A 60 -5.83 -4.05 30.02
C THR A 60 -5.67 -5.55 29.74
N TYR A 61 -6.24 -6.07 28.65
CA TYR A 61 -6.16 -7.48 28.32
C TYR A 61 -4.70 -7.90 28.08
N PRO A 62 -4.24 -9.05 28.62
CA PRO A 62 -2.89 -9.53 28.36
C PRO A 62 -2.80 -10.16 26.98
N TYR A 63 -1.98 -9.56 26.09
CA TYR A 63 -1.78 -10.04 24.73
C TYR A 63 -0.47 -10.80 24.59
N THR A 64 -0.50 -11.91 23.86
CA THR A 64 0.72 -12.51 23.29
C THR A 64 1.07 -11.75 22.02
N MET A 65 2.28 -11.19 21.97
CA MET A 65 2.73 -10.35 20.88
C MET A 65 3.66 -11.12 19.94
N VAL A 66 3.32 -11.20 18.65
CA VAL A 66 4.10 -11.94 17.64
C VAL A 66 4.44 -11.02 16.48
N LEU A 67 5.71 -11.01 16.08
CA LEU A 67 6.20 -10.22 14.94
C LEU A 67 6.90 -11.13 13.94
N PHE A 68 6.54 -11.02 12.66
CA PHE A 68 7.24 -11.73 11.59
C PHE A 68 7.31 -10.91 10.31
N ARG A 69 8.31 -11.22 9.49
CA ARG A 69 8.37 -10.86 8.07
C ARG A 69 7.80 -12.02 7.26
N GLN A 70 6.93 -11.73 6.29
CA GLN A 70 6.46 -12.68 5.31
C GLN A 70 6.93 -12.28 3.91
N ASN A 71 7.56 -13.21 3.19
CA ASN A 71 7.80 -13.09 1.76
C ASN A 71 6.46 -13.27 1.02
N ASN A 72 6.00 -12.27 0.28
CA ASN A 72 4.68 -12.33 -0.35
C ASN A 72 4.66 -13.12 -1.67
N GLN A 73 5.83 -13.53 -2.19
CA GLN A 73 5.95 -14.39 -3.35
C GLN A 73 5.80 -15.86 -2.95
N THR A 74 6.47 -16.27 -1.86
CA THR A 74 6.53 -17.68 -1.43
C THR A 74 5.61 -18.01 -0.26
N GLY A 75 5.21 -17.00 0.52
CA GLY A 75 4.46 -17.18 1.77
C GLY A 75 5.33 -17.54 2.98
N ALA A 76 6.65 -17.71 2.79
CA ALA A 76 7.59 -18.02 3.87
C ALA A 76 7.60 -16.92 4.95
N LYS A 77 7.69 -17.32 6.21
CA LYS A 77 7.65 -16.41 7.38
C LYS A 77 8.91 -16.54 8.21
N HIS A 78 9.43 -15.42 8.67
CA HIS A 78 10.55 -15.34 9.58
C HIS A 78 10.14 -14.54 10.80
N TYR A 79 10.16 -15.18 11.97
CA TYR A 79 9.68 -14.64 13.24
C TYR A 79 10.80 -13.97 14.02
N PHE A 80 10.48 -12.82 14.61
CA PHE A 80 11.42 -12.00 15.39
C PHE A 80 11.21 -12.23 16.89
N PRO A 81 12.27 -12.08 17.71
CA PRO A 81 13.56 -11.46 17.39
C PRO A 81 14.60 -12.38 16.72
N ARG A 82 14.36 -13.71 16.68
CA ARG A 82 15.35 -14.69 16.23
C ARG A 82 15.60 -14.68 14.72
N ASN A 83 14.66 -14.14 13.94
CA ASN A 83 14.66 -14.16 12.47
C ASN A 83 14.72 -15.59 11.90
N THR A 84 13.88 -16.48 12.43
CA THR A 84 13.82 -17.91 12.03
C THR A 84 12.42 -18.30 11.58
N GLU A 85 12.28 -19.43 10.89
CA GLU A 85 10.96 -19.93 10.47
C GLU A 85 10.10 -20.47 11.63
N THR A 86 10.74 -20.83 12.75
CA THR A 86 10.05 -21.22 13.98
C THR A 86 9.35 -20.02 14.60
N ILE A 87 8.06 -20.15 14.88
CA ILE A 87 7.28 -19.12 15.56
C ILE A 87 7.87 -18.79 16.94
N SER A 88 7.96 -17.51 17.24
CA SER A 88 8.25 -16.99 18.58
C SER A 88 7.43 -15.74 18.86
N ASP A 89 7.24 -15.43 20.14
CA ASP A 89 6.78 -14.12 20.55
C ASP A 89 7.89 -13.06 20.41
N ILE A 90 7.57 -11.80 20.64
CA ILE A 90 8.54 -10.69 20.55
C ILE A 90 9.65 -10.75 21.62
N TYR A 91 9.55 -11.63 22.62
CA TYR A 91 10.59 -11.90 23.62
C TYR A 91 11.47 -13.10 23.23
N GLY A 92 11.17 -13.74 22.10
CA GLY A 92 11.86 -14.93 21.64
C GLY A 92 11.49 -16.16 22.45
N GLN A 93 10.30 -16.27 23.00
CA GLN A 93 9.79 -17.50 23.60
C GLN A 93 9.11 -18.38 22.57
N ASN A 94 9.17 -19.70 22.77
CA ASN A 94 8.44 -20.68 21.97
C ASN A 94 6.96 -20.68 22.35
N VAL A 95 6.13 -21.38 21.58
CA VAL A 95 4.66 -21.41 21.77
C VAL A 95 4.27 -21.87 23.17
N GLU A 96 5.00 -22.84 23.73
CA GLU A 96 4.75 -23.39 25.06
C GLU A 96 5.02 -22.39 26.19
N ASP A 97 5.87 -21.40 25.92
CA ASP A 97 6.40 -20.44 26.89
C ASP A 97 6.01 -18.99 26.55
N PHE A 98 5.02 -18.80 25.66
CA PHE A 98 4.59 -17.48 25.23
C PHE A 98 4.25 -16.58 26.42
N LYS A 99 4.73 -15.34 26.35
CA LYS A 99 4.51 -14.36 27.38
C LYS A 99 3.39 -13.40 26.98
N ALA A 100 2.23 -13.58 27.59
CA ALA A 100 1.13 -12.63 27.51
C ALA A 100 1.30 -11.49 28.53
N GLN A 101 1.09 -10.25 28.08
CA GLN A 101 1.09 -9.09 28.98
C GLN A 101 0.22 -7.96 28.43
N PRO A 102 -0.30 -7.08 29.30
CA PRO A 102 -0.99 -5.87 28.85
C PRO A 102 -0.08 -5.04 27.93
N VAL A 103 -0.68 -4.45 26.91
CA VAL A 103 0.05 -3.58 25.98
C VAL A 103 0.26 -2.22 26.63
N GLU A 104 1.51 -1.75 26.62
CA GLU A 104 1.85 -0.40 27.04
C GLU A 104 1.70 0.60 25.88
N ALA A 105 1.43 1.86 26.22
CA ALA A 105 1.42 2.92 25.22
C ALA A 105 2.82 3.11 24.63
N ALA A 106 2.90 3.18 23.31
CA ALA A 106 4.12 3.44 22.57
C ALA A 106 3.83 4.42 21.44
N GLU A 107 4.68 5.43 21.26
CA GLU A 107 4.56 6.39 20.17
C GLU A 107 5.85 6.41 19.36
N LYS A 108 5.77 5.97 18.11
CA LYS A 108 6.91 5.94 17.16
C LYS A 108 8.17 5.25 17.68
N LYS A 109 8.00 4.31 18.62
CA LYS A 109 9.09 3.58 19.25
C LYS A 109 9.72 2.62 18.24
N VAL A 110 11.03 2.42 18.35
CA VAL A 110 11.73 1.41 17.54
C VAL A 110 11.35 0.02 18.05
N LEU A 111 10.91 -0.85 17.14
CA LEU A 111 10.58 -2.25 17.39
C LEU A 111 11.77 -3.15 17.06
N ILE A 112 12.41 -2.91 15.92
CA ILE A 112 13.66 -3.55 15.49
C ILE A 112 14.54 -2.48 14.86
N GLU A 113 15.81 -2.46 15.24
CA GLU A 113 16.84 -1.58 14.68
C GLU A 113 17.88 -2.38 13.90
N ASN A 114 18.45 -1.79 12.85
CA ASN A 114 19.53 -2.36 12.06
C ASN A 114 19.26 -3.77 11.51
N LEU A 115 17.99 -4.07 11.15
CA LEU A 115 17.64 -5.36 10.57
C LEU A 115 18.24 -5.48 9.15
N PRO A 116 19.01 -6.53 8.84
CA PRO A 116 19.51 -6.73 7.49
C PRO A 116 18.36 -6.85 6.47
N VAL A 117 18.53 -6.22 5.30
CA VAL A 117 17.62 -6.42 4.16
C VAL A 117 17.77 -7.88 3.68
N PRO A 118 16.67 -8.62 3.46
CA PRO A 118 16.77 -10.02 3.04
C PRO A 118 17.31 -10.14 1.61
N ASP A 119 17.92 -11.29 1.30
CA ASP A 119 18.45 -11.62 -0.03
C ASP A 119 17.39 -12.15 -1.01
N GLU A 120 16.12 -11.93 -0.70
CA GLU A 120 14.96 -12.42 -1.45
C GLU A 120 14.24 -11.24 -2.12
N PRO A 121 14.47 -10.96 -3.42
CA PRO A 121 13.77 -9.88 -4.11
C PRO A 121 12.25 -10.07 -4.16
N GLY A 122 11.53 -8.95 -4.20
CA GLY A 122 10.08 -8.88 -4.25
C GLY A 122 9.49 -8.15 -3.04
N MET A 123 8.17 -8.17 -2.97
CA MET A 123 7.41 -7.60 -1.85
C MET A 123 7.44 -8.48 -0.60
N HIS A 124 7.72 -7.86 0.54
CA HIS A 124 7.64 -8.46 1.87
C HIS A 124 6.64 -7.70 2.74
N THR A 125 6.07 -8.37 3.73
CA THR A 125 5.18 -7.75 4.71
C THR A 125 5.69 -8.04 6.12
N PHE A 126 5.98 -7.00 6.89
CA PHE A 126 6.05 -7.12 8.35
C PHE A 126 4.63 -7.18 8.91
N VAL A 127 4.39 -8.14 9.78
CA VAL A 127 3.11 -8.33 10.46
C VAL A 127 3.36 -8.34 11.95
N PHE A 128 2.79 -7.36 12.66
CA PHE A 128 2.80 -7.33 14.12
C PHE A 128 1.41 -7.72 14.62
N GLN A 129 1.31 -8.82 15.37
CA GLN A 129 0.06 -9.39 15.84
C GLN A 129 -0.07 -9.25 17.35
N LEU A 130 -1.25 -8.84 17.77
CA LEU A 130 -1.76 -9.03 19.13
C LEU A 130 -2.65 -10.26 19.12
N ARG A 131 -2.24 -11.29 19.85
CA ARG A 131 -2.97 -12.56 19.99
C ARG A 131 -3.61 -12.63 21.37
N ASP A 132 -4.55 -13.55 21.53
CA ASP A 132 -5.08 -13.89 22.85
C ASP A 132 -3.95 -14.28 23.83
N SER A 133 -4.29 -14.36 25.12
CA SER A 133 -3.31 -14.66 26.17
C SER A 133 -2.63 -16.02 26.03
N GLU A 134 -3.23 -16.94 25.26
CA GLU A 134 -2.67 -18.25 24.97
C GLU A 134 -1.85 -18.27 23.66
N GLY A 135 -1.87 -17.18 22.88
CA GLY A 135 -1.22 -17.07 21.58
C GLY A 135 -1.92 -17.81 20.44
N ASN A 136 -3.11 -18.36 20.67
CA ASN A 136 -3.83 -19.22 19.75
C ASN A 136 -4.55 -18.42 18.64
N ARG A 137 -5.27 -17.37 19.03
CA ARG A 137 -6.07 -16.55 18.11
C ARG A 137 -5.46 -15.16 17.91
N VAL A 138 -5.39 -14.70 16.67
CA VAL A 138 -5.02 -13.30 16.34
C VAL A 138 -6.24 -12.40 16.59
N LEU A 139 -6.10 -11.45 17.50
CA LEU A 139 -7.14 -10.47 17.86
C LEU A 139 -6.93 -9.14 17.12
N LYS A 140 -5.68 -8.80 16.81
CA LYS A 140 -5.35 -7.61 16.02
C LYS A 140 -4.05 -7.79 15.26
N ALA A 141 -3.92 -7.11 14.12
CA ALA A 141 -2.67 -7.08 13.38
C ALA A 141 -2.43 -5.72 12.71
N ALA A 142 -1.18 -5.28 12.71
CA ALA A 142 -0.69 -4.20 11.87
C ALA A 142 0.22 -4.75 10.76
N TYR A 143 0.22 -4.10 9.61
CA TYR A 143 0.93 -4.52 8.42
C TYR A 143 1.80 -3.39 7.89
N MET A 144 3.05 -3.69 7.52
CA MET A 144 3.89 -2.80 6.73
C MET A 144 4.46 -3.57 5.54
N LYS A 145 4.18 -3.10 4.32
CA LYS A 145 4.70 -3.69 3.09
C LYS A 145 5.96 -2.95 2.64
N ILE A 146 6.97 -3.70 2.24
CA ILE A 146 8.20 -3.18 1.66
C ILE A 146 8.52 -3.91 0.36
N GLY A 147 9.25 -3.25 -0.53
CA GLY A 147 9.90 -3.86 -1.69
C GLY A 147 11.36 -4.15 -1.37
N VAL A 148 11.83 -5.35 -1.67
CA VAL A 148 13.25 -5.70 -1.67
C VAL A 148 13.64 -5.86 -3.12
N VAL A 149 14.59 -5.06 -3.59
CA VAL A 149 14.91 -4.98 -5.02
C VAL A 149 16.39 -5.20 -5.26
N GLU A 150 16.72 -5.70 -6.45
CA GLU A 150 18.09 -5.84 -6.93
C GLU A 150 18.67 -4.49 -7.38
N GLY A 151 17.80 -3.56 -7.77
CA GLY A 151 18.18 -2.20 -8.14
C GLY A 151 17.01 -1.33 -8.58
N PHE A 152 17.36 -0.09 -8.92
CA PHE A 152 16.43 0.92 -9.41
C PHE A 152 16.63 1.18 -10.90
N GLU A 153 15.53 1.42 -11.61
CA GLU A 153 15.56 1.77 -13.03
C GLU A 153 14.81 3.08 -13.28
N ASP A 154 15.39 3.97 -14.08
CA ASP A 154 14.74 5.22 -14.47
C ASP A 154 13.85 4.99 -15.69
N LEU A 155 12.61 5.44 -15.59
CA LEU A 155 11.66 5.53 -16.70
C LEU A 155 11.56 6.99 -17.14
N THR A 156 11.83 7.24 -18.42
CA THR A 156 11.83 8.57 -19.02
C THR A 156 11.21 8.53 -20.41
N GLY A 157 10.62 9.64 -20.85
CA GLY A 157 10.14 9.82 -22.22
C GLY A 157 9.06 8.81 -22.62
N ASN A 158 9.25 8.14 -23.76
CA ASN A 158 8.21 7.35 -24.40
C ASN A 158 8.48 5.84 -24.31
N ILE A 159 7.49 5.08 -23.88
CA ILE A 159 7.39 3.62 -24.00
C ILE A 159 6.57 3.34 -25.25
N THR A 160 7.25 2.94 -26.34
CA THR A 160 6.67 2.76 -27.69
C THR A 160 6.58 1.30 -28.14
N SER A 161 7.02 0.38 -27.30
CA SER A 161 6.90 -1.08 -27.48
C SER A 161 6.46 -1.73 -26.18
N ASN A 162 5.88 -2.93 -26.27
CA ASN A 162 5.44 -3.69 -25.11
C ASN A 162 6.57 -3.86 -24.11
N ARG A 163 6.27 -3.59 -22.84
CA ARG A 163 7.26 -3.59 -21.78
C ARG A 163 6.67 -4.13 -20.50
N THR A 164 7.43 -5.00 -19.81
CA THR A 164 7.08 -5.51 -18.49
C THR A 164 7.98 -4.90 -17.43
N LEU A 165 7.38 -4.38 -16.36
CA LEU A 165 8.04 -3.92 -15.15
C LEU A 165 7.95 -5.03 -14.10
N VAL A 166 9.10 -5.61 -13.73
CA VAL A 166 9.19 -6.76 -12.83
C VAL A 166 9.34 -6.33 -11.37
N ASN A 167 8.87 -7.16 -10.44
CA ASN A 167 8.87 -6.80 -9.01
C ASN A 167 10.21 -6.96 -8.28
N THR A 168 11.25 -7.44 -8.97
CA THR A 168 12.64 -7.46 -8.45
C THR A 168 13.35 -6.12 -8.62
N LYS A 169 12.72 -5.16 -9.29
CA LYS A 169 13.20 -3.78 -9.46
C LYS A 169 12.16 -2.77 -8.96
N ALA A 170 12.63 -1.57 -8.65
CA ALA A 170 11.77 -0.40 -8.48
C ALA A 170 12.05 0.61 -9.58
N TYR A 171 11.00 1.31 -10.01
CA TYR A 171 11.06 2.18 -11.20
C TYR A 171 10.83 3.63 -10.83
N ARG A 172 11.75 4.52 -11.20
CA ARG A 172 11.65 5.96 -10.92
C ARG A 172 11.16 6.68 -12.16
N LEU A 173 10.02 7.36 -12.06
CA LEU A 173 9.52 8.23 -13.12
C LEU A 173 10.31 9.55 -13.07
N LYS A 174 10.98 9.91 -14.18
CA LYS A 174 11.62 11.22 -14.32
C LYS A 174 10.94 12.02 -15.43
N GLY A 175 10.19 13.04 -15.03
CA GLY A 175 9.35 13.83 -15.92
C GLY A 175 8.15 13.03 -16.42
N VAL A 176 7.56 13.49 -17.52
CA VAL A 176 6.39 12.84 -18.12
C VAL A 176 6.82 11.58 -18.85
N VAL A 177 6.24 10.43 -18.46
CA VAL A 177 6.45 9.14 -19.13
C VAL A 177 5.18 8.76 -19.88
N PHE A 178 5.27 8.62 -21.20
CA PHE A 178 4.13 8.24 -22.04
C PHE A 178 4.18 6.77 -22.44
N VAL A 179 3.05 6.07 -22.34
CA VAL A 179 2.82 4.77 -22.98
C VAL A 179 2.00 5.01 -24.25
N LYS A 180 2.58 4.74 -25.42
CA LYS A 180 1.99 5.09 -26.73
C LYS A 180 2.38 4.10 -27.82
N ASN A 181 1.96 4.35 -29.06
CA ASN A 181 2.31 3.55 -30.24
C ASN A 181 1.85 2.07 -30.13
N ASN A 182 0.62 1.87 -29.66
CA ASN A 182 0.00 0.58 -29.36
C ASN A 182 0.78 -0.29 -28.35
N ALA A 183 1.71 0.32 -27.59
CA ALA A 183 2.44 -0.38 -26.55
C ALA A 183 1.53 -0.71 -25.37
N THR A 184 1.75 -1.90 -24.80
CA THR A 184 1.22 -2.29 -23.50
C THR A 184 2.33 -2.24 -22.45
N LEU A 185 2.13 -1.43 -21.41
CA LEU A 185 2.95 -1.44 -20.21
C LEU A 185 2.35 -2.43 -19.21
N THR A 186 3.01 -3.56 -19.01
CA THR A 186 2.65 -4.54 -17.98
C THR A 186 3.44 -4.27 -16.71
N ILE A 187 2.77 -4.25 -15.56
CA ILE A 187 3.40 -4.05 -14.25
C ILE A 187 3.07 -5.26 -13.38
N GLU A 188 4.09 -5.99 -12.95
CA GLU A 188 3.90 -7.18 -12.13
C GLU A 188 3.38 -6.84 -10.72
N PRO A 189 2.64 -7.76 -10.06
CA PRO A 189 2.22 -7.61 -8.67
C PRO A 189 3.40 -7.38 -7.73
N GLY A 190 3.27 -6.39 -6.84
CA GLY A 190 4.29 -6.06 -5.85
C GLY A 190 5.38 -5.11 -6.35
N THR A 191 5.26 -4.59 -7.58
CA THR A 191 6.18 -3.60 -8.14
C THR A 191 5.95 -2.22 -7.52
N PHE A 192 7.05 -1.50 -7.28
CA PHE A 192 7.04 -0.11 -6.83
C PHE A 192 7.39 0.84 -7.98
N ILE A 193 6.54 1.85 -8.19
CA ILE A 193 6.77 2.97 -9.09
C ILE A 193 6.96 4.23 -8.24
N ILE A 194 7.96 5.03 -8.54
CA ILE A 194 8.42 6.12 -7.67
C ILE A 194 8.43 7.43 -8.45
N GLY A 195 7.52 8.34 -8.12
CA GLY A 195 7.45 9.69 -8.66
C GLY A 195 8.53 10.60 -8.06
N GLN A 196 9.21 11.38 -8.90
CA GLN A 196 10.27 12.30 -8.46
C GLN A 196 9.71 13.71 -8.23
N PRO A 197 9.82 14.26 -7.00
CA PRO A 197 9.38 15.61 -6.68
C PRO A 197 10.24 16.69 -7.31
N GLY A 198 9.64 17.86 -7.49
CA GLY A 198 10.31 19.06 -8.01
C GLY A 198 10.70 19.00 -9.49
N SER A 199 10.29 17.96 -10.21
CA SER A 199 10.46 17.89 -11.66
C SER A 199 9.57 18.91 -12.38
N GLN A 200 10.04 19.45 -13.50
CA GLN A 200 9.33 20.42 -14.33
C GLN A 200 9.45 20.01 -15.81
N PRO A 201 8.37 19.49 -16.44
CA PRO A 201 7.07 19.18 -15.84
C PRO A 201 7.16 18.09 -14.74
N PRO A 202 6.23 18.07 -13.78
CA PRO A 202 6.14 17.02 -12.77
C PRO A 202 6.20 15.60 -13.33
N SER A 203 6.78 14.68 -12.56
CA SER A 203 6.84 13.27 -12.91
C SER A 203 5.44 12.66 -12.90
N VAL A 204 5.00 12.13 -14.03
CA VAL A 204 3.65 11.57 -14.21
C VAL A 204 3.70 10.42 -15.21
N LEU A 205 2.90 9.38 -14.98
CA LEU A 205 2.74 8.29 -15.93
C LEU A 205 1.45 8.50 -16.73
N VAL A 206 1.59 8.66 -18.05
CA VAL A 206 0.47 8.90 -18.96
C VAL A 206 0.33 7.74 -19.93
N VAL A 207 -0.79 7.04 -19.87
CA VAL A 207 -1.19 6.03 -20.85
C VAL A 207 -2.06 6.72 -21.88
N THR A 208 -1.52 6.95 -23.07
CA THR A 208 -2.23 7.66 -24.14
C THR A 208 -3.40 6.84 -24.67
N ARG A 209 -4.31 7.46 -25.45
CA ARG A 209 -5.37 6.75 -26.19
C ARG A 209 -4.85 5.77 -27.26
N ASN A 210 -3.53 5.73 -27.45
CA ASN A 210 -2.79 4.82 -28.32
C ASN A 210 -1.86 3.91 -27.50
N GLY A 211 -2.09 3.76 -26.19
CA GLY A 211 -1.33 2.88 -25.31
C GLY A 211 -2.28 2.12 -24.39
N ARG A 212 -1.73 1.16 -23.65
CA ARG A 212 -2.48 0.33 -22.69
C ARG A 212 -1.64 0.02 -21.47
N ILE A 213 -2.27 -0.14 -20.31
CA ILE A 213 -1.60 -0.57 -19.07
C ILE A 213 -2.21 -1.84 -18.50
N MET A 214 -1.37 -2.78 -18.10
CA MET A 214 -1.76 -4.01 -17.38
C MET A 214 -1.11 -4.01 -16.01
N ALA A 215 -1.76 -3.37 -15.04
CA ALA A 215 -1.34 -3.28 -13.64
C ALA A 215 -2.30 -4.13 -12.77
N ASP A 216 -2.10 -5.44 -12.82
CA ASP A 216 -2.97 -6.42 -12.16
C ASP A 216 -2.34 -6.93 -10.84
N GLY A 217 -2.31 -6.05 -9.84
CA GLY A 217 -1.82 -6.37 -8.50
C GLY A 217 -2.73 -7.35 -7.76
N THR A 218 -2.34 -7.70 -6.53
CA THR A 218 -3.15 -8.56 -5.65
C THR A 218 -3.24 -7.98 -4.25
N LYS A 219 -4.19 -8.43 -3.43
CA LYS A 219 -4.29 -8.02 -2.02
C LYS A 219 -2.97 -8.23 -1.25
N SER A 220 -2.26 -9.33 -1.51
CA SER A 220 -0.98 -9.63 -0.85
C SER A 220 0.20 -8.86 -1.48
N ARG A 221 0.14 -8.58 -2.79
CA ARG A 221 1.16 -7.88 -3.56
C ARG A 221 0.54 -6.75 -4.40
N PRO A 222 0.09 -5.64 -3.78
CA PRO A 222 -0.41 -4.50 -4.52
C PRO A 222 0.71 -3.84 -5.33
N ILE A 223 0.36 -3.11 -6.37
CA ILE A 223 1.29 -2.21 -7.05
C ILE A 223 1.23 -0.87 -6.33
N VAL A 224 2.38 -0.34 -5.91
CA VAL A 224 2.45 0.91 -5.15
C VAL A 224 3.17 1.95 -5.98
N MET A 225 2.47 3.05 -6.26
CA MET A 225 3.02 4.23 -6.92
C MET A 225 3.09 5.37 -5.90
N THR A 226 4.27 5.89 -5.58
CA THR A 226 4.45 6.82 -4.45
C THR A 226 5.60 7.81 -4.68
N SER A 227 5.75 8.77 -3.78
CA SER A 227 6.83 9.76 -3.81
C SER A 227 8.20 9.14 -3.50
N ALA A 228 9.24 9.69 -4.13
CA ALA A 228 10.65 9.38 -3.86
C ALA A 228 11.13 9.86 -2.48
N LEU A 229 10.40 10.76 -1.81
CA LEU A 229 10.86 11.32 -0.53
C LEU A 229 10.80 10.29 0.62
N PRO A 230 11.69 10.42 1.62
CA PRO A 230 11.64 9.64 2.84
C PRO A 230 10.30 9.76 3.59
N PHE A 231 10.00 8.76 4.43
CA PHE A 231 8.84 8.83 5.31
C PHE A 231 8.94 10.03 6.26
N GLY A 232 7.85 10.80 6.38
CA GLY A 232 7.80 12.03 7.16
C GLY A 232 8.16 13.30 6.39
N GLU A 233 8.79 13.17 5.22
CA GLU A 233 9.15 14.29 4.36
C GLU A 233 8.22 14.43 3.14
N ARG A 234 7.55 13.35 2.74
CA ARG A 234 6.58 13.35 1.63
C ARG A 234 5.50 14.39 1.81
N GLN A 235 5.22 15.14 0.74
CA GLN A 235 4.15 16.11 0.68
C GLN A 235 3.09 15.68 -0.33
N ARG A 236 1.89 16.21 -0.14
CA ARG A 236 0.84 16.06 -1.15
C ARG A 236 1.30 16.79 -2.42
N GLY A 237 1.13 16.18 -3.59
CA GLY A 237 1.56 16.77 -4.86
C GLY A 237 3.05 16.62 -5.16
N ASP A 238 3.73 15.68 -4.50
CA ASP A 238 5.12 15.33 -4.78
C ASP A 238 5.32 14.86 -6.22
N TRP A 239 4.28 14.36 -6.89
CA TRP A 239 4.34 13.95 -8.30
C TRP A 239 2.94 13.98 -8.93
N GLY A 240 2.85 13.78 -10.25
CA GLY A 240 1.62 13.98 -11.03
C GLY A 240 0.65 12.80 -11.07
N GLY A 241 0.99 11.64 -10.51
CA GLY A 241 0.09 10.49 -10.47
C GLY A 241 -0.02 9.71 -11.78
N LEU A 242 -1.20 9.12 -12.01
CA LEU A 242 -1.46 8.19 -13.11
C LEU A 242 -2.63 8.68 -13.97
N ILE A 243 -2.37 8.88 -15.27
CA ILE A 243 -3.35 9.35 -16.24
C ILE A 243 -3.60 8.27 -17.29
N LEU A 244 -4.85 7.87 -17.49
CA LEU A 244 -5.28 6.97 -18.57
C LEU A 244 -6.20 7.73 -19.53
N LEU A 245 -5.82 7.79 -20.80
CA LEU A 245 -6.57 8.46 -21.86
C LEU A 245 -7.18 7.42 -22.80
N GLY A 246 -8.43 7.62 -23.18
CA GLY A 246 -9.18 6.72 -24.04
C GLY A 246 -9.99 7.44 -25.11
N ARG A 247 -10.74 6.63 -25.88
CA ARG A 247 -11.53 7.06 -27.05
C ARG A 247 -13.04 7.02 -26.81
N ALA A 248 -13.47 6.83 -25.56
CA ALA A 248 -14.89 6.80 -25.22
C ALA A 248 -15.50 8.19 -25.20
N PRO A 249 -16.83 8.31 -25.42
CA PRO A 249 -17.51 9.60 -25.50
C PRO A 249 -17.31 10.48 -24.27
N VAL A 250 -17.09 11.78 -24.53
CA VAL A 250 -17.05 12.85 -23.53
C VAL A 250 -17.96 14.00 -23.99
N ASN A 251 -18.47 14.79 -23.04
CA ASN A 251 -19.45 15.84 -23.32
C ASN A 251 -18.77 17.20 -23.55
N VAL A 252 -17.97 17.30 -24.62
CA VAL A 252 -17.21 18.51 -24.95
C VAL A 252 -17.53 18.98 -26.38
N GLY A 253 -17.80 20.28 -26.54
CA GLY A 253 -18.02 20.90 -27.85
C GLY A 253 -16.71 21.13 -28.61
N ALA A 254 -16.80 21.26 -29.94
CA ALA A 254 -15.65 21.63 -30.76
C ALA A 254 -15.11 23.02 -30.37
N ASN A 255 -13.79 23.22 -30.53
CA ASN A 255 -13.10 24.49 -30.26
C ASN A 255 -13.26 25.05 -28.84
N THR A 256 -13.48 24.17 -27.84
CA THR A 256 -13.51 24.54 -26.42
C THR A 256 -12.09 24.76 -25.86
N ARG A 257 -11.10 24.01 -26.33
CA ARG A 257 -9.66 24.18 -26.03
C ARG A 257 -8.84 23.77 -27.25
N GLU A 258 -7.94 24.64 -27.68
CA GLU A 258 -6.91 24.32 -28.70
C GLU A 258 -7.46 23.58 -29.94
N ASN A 259 -8.45 24.13 -30.65
CA ASN A 259 -9.02 23.55 -31.87
C ASN A 259 -9.48 22.07 -31.77
N ASN A 260 -9.84 21.60 -30.56
CA ASN A 260 -10.34 20.23 -30.37
C ASN A 260 -11.59 19.94 -31.23
N GLN A 261 -11.74 18.69 -31.67
CA GLN A 261 -12.97 18.24 -32.31
C GLN A 261 -14.10 18.08 -31.29
N ALA A 262 -15.35 18.11 -31.75
CA ALA A 262 -16.49 17.79 -30.88
C ALA A 262 -16.37 16.35 -30.36
N GLY A 263 -16.53 16.16 -29.06
CA GLY A 263 -16.36 14.86 -28.40
C GLY A 263 -14.90 14.48 -28.11
N GLU A 264 -13.93 15.39 -28.32
CA GLU A 264 -12.53 15.22 -27.94
C GLU A 264 -12.06 16.40 -27.09
N PHE A 265 -11.07 16.19 -26.22
CA PHE A 265 -10.43 17.25 -25.43
C PHE A 265 -8.98 16.88 -25.11
N TYR A 266 -8.21 17.83 -24.58
CA TYR A 266 -6.83 17.60 -24.15
C TYR A 266 -6.78 17.54 -22.63
N ILE A 267 -6.04 16.58 -22.07
CA ILE A 267 -5.89 16.47 -20.62
C ILE A 267 -5.24 17.73 -20.09
N GLU A 268 -5.67 18.13 -18.90
CA GLU A 268 -5.12 19.25 -18.20
C GLU A 268 -3.71 18.89 -17.66
N GLY A 269 -2.99 19.88 -17.16
CA GLY A 269 -1.59 19.83 -16.74
C GLY A 269 -0.56 19.77 -17.87
N LEU A 270 -0.93 19.26 -19.03
CA LEU A 270 0.00 18.99 -20.14
C LEU A 270 -0.33 19.80 -21.41
N PRO A 271 0.68 20.07 -22.28
CA PRO A 271 0.45 20.71 -23.58
C PRO A 271 -0.52 19.91 -24.45
N ALA A 272 -1.38 20.60 -25.20
CA ALA A 272 -2.28 19.96 -26.16
C ALA A 272 -1.50 19.29 -27.30
N SER A 273 -1.70 17.99 -27.49
CA SER A 273 -1.00 17.15 -28.47
C SER A 273 -1.75 15.83 -28.71
N GLU A 274 -1.30 15.03 -29.68
CA GLU A 274 -1.84 13.68 -29.91
C GLU A 274 -1.57 12.71 -28.73
N ASP A 275 -0.58 13.01 -27.88
CA ASP A 275 -0.29 12.17 -26.70
C ASP A 275 -1.13 12.55 -25.47
N THR A 276 -1.81 13.71 -25.52
CA THR A 276 -2.60 14.26 -24.40
C THR A 276 -4.09 14.39 -24.74
N ILE A 277 -4.48 14.07 -25.97
CA ILE A 277 -5.88 14.05 -26.40
C ILE A 277 -6.62 12.81 -25.91
N PHE A 278 -7.87 13.00 -25.53
CA PHE A 278 -8.81 11.95 -25.14
C PHE A 278 -10.22 12.25 -25.66
N GLY A 279 -11.11 11.28 -25.53
CA GLY A 279 -12.45 11.35 -26.08
C GLY A 279 -12.54 10.74 -27.48
N GLY A 280 -13.76 10.62 -27.98
CA GLY A 280 -14.07 9.97 -29.25
C GLY A 280 -15.45 9.33 -29.23
N ASN A 281 -15.64 8.30 -30.06
CA ASN A 281 -16.93 7.61 -30.21
C ASN A 281 -16.90 6.13 -29.80
N ASP A 282 -15.78 5.62 -29.27
CA ASP A 282 -15.63 4.22 -28.89
C ASP A 282 -15.96 3.99 -27.40
N SER A 283 -17.24 3.78 -27.13
CA SER A 283 -17.72 3.44 -25.77
C SER A 283 -17.11 2.15 -25.18
N ASN A 284 -16.42 1.33 -25.96
CA ASN A 284 -15.79 0.10 -25.51
C ASN A 284 -14.26 0.20 -25.47
N HIS A 285 -13.67 1.40 -25.62
CA HIS A 285 -12.22 1.57 -25.62
C HIS A 285 -11.59 0.98 -24.35
N ASP A 286 -10.58 0.14 -24.52
CA ASP A 286 -9.87 -0.53 -23.42
C ASP A 286 -8.56 0.23 -23.11
N CYS A 287 -8.60 1.08 -22.07
CA CYS A 287 -7.39 1.72 -21.55
C CYS A 287 -6.48 0.75 -20.77
N GLY A 288 -7.00 -0.43 -20.40
CA GLY A 288 -6.28 -1.48 -19.69
C GLY A 288 -6.93 -1.90 -18.38
N THR A 289 -6.10 -2.40 -17.46
CA THR A 289 -6.52 -2.96 -16.17
C THR A 289 -5.69 -2.38 -15.06
N LEU A 290 -6.38 -1.83 -14.06
CA LEU A 290 -5.87 -1.44 -12.76
C LEU A 290 -6.58 -2.28 -11.71
N ARG A 291 -5.82 -3.15 -11.03
CA ARG A 291 -6.32 -3.97 -9.91
C ARG A 291 -5.33 -3.91 -8.74
N TYR A 292 -5.81 -3.65 -7.52
CA TYR A 292 -4.94 -3.51 -6.33
C TYR A 292 -3.76 -2.56 -6.57
N VAL A 293 -4.05 -1.39 -7.15
CA VAL A 293 -3.09 -0.32 -7.37
C VAL A 293 -3.31 0.75 -6.30
N ARG A 294 -2.22 1.18 -5.67
CA ARG A 294 -2.21 2.28 -4.70
C ARG A 294 -1.38 3.43 -5.23
N VAL A 295 -1.98 4.61 -5.35
CA VAL A 295 -1.30 5.85 -5.72
C VAL A 295 -1.25 6.75 -4.49
N GLU A 296 -0.05 7.19 -4.11
CA GLU A 296 0.18 7.98 -2.90
C GLU A 296 0.91 9.28 -3.23
N TYR A 297 0.59 10.37 -2.52
CA TYR A 297 1.31 11.65 -2.60
C TYR A 297 1.36 12.28 -4.00
N ALA A 298 0.43 11.88 -4.88
CA ALA A 298 0.25 12.50 -6.19
C ALA A 298 -0.49 13.84 -6.07
N GLY A 299 -0.87 14.47 -7.18
CA GLY A 299 -1.60 15.74 -7.14
C GLY A 299 -0.83 16.96 -7.65
N SER A 300 0.34 16.81 -8.28
CA SER A 300 1.21 17.96 -8.55
C SER A 300 0.54 19.02 -9.43
N ILE A 301 0.70 20.29 -9.07
CA ILE A 301 0.23 21.44 -9.83
C ILE A 301 1.20 21.71 -10.99
N PHE A 302 0.75 21.57 -12.24
CA PHE A 302 1.55 21.87 -13.43
C PHE A 302 1.50 23.37 -13.78
N ALA A 303 0.34 23.99 -13.57
CA ALA A 303 0.11 25.43 -13.64
C ALA A 303 -1.09 25.80 -12.74
N PRO A 304 -1.34 27.07 -12.40
CA PRO A 304 -2.48 27.43 -11.54
C PRO A 304 -3.82 26.93 -12.12
N ASN A 305 -4.57 26.14 -11.33
CA ASN A 305 -5.82 25.47 -11.71
C ASN A 305 -5.63 24.47 -12.86
N ASN A 306 -4.47 23.81 -12.89
CA ASN A 306 -4.09 22.83 -13.89
C ASN A 306 -3.23 21.77 -13.21
N GLU A 307 -3.91 20.86 -12.53
CA GLU A 307 -3.34 19.83 -11.68
C GLU A 307 -3.35 18.47 -12.37
N ALA A 308 -2.54 17.53 -11.91
CA ALA A 308 -2.79 16.10 -12.20
C ALA A 308 -3.11 15.40 -10.91
N ASN A 309 -3.89 14.32 -10.97
CA ASN A 309 -4.49 13.71 -9.79
C ASN A 309 -3.95 12.31 -9.51
N SER A 310 -4.39 11.68 -8.41
CA SER A 310 -3.87 10.34 -8.08
C SER A 310 -4.23 9.34 -9.18
N PHE A 311 -5.51 9.26 -9.54
CA PHE A 311 -5.98 8.55 -10.72
C PHE A 311 -6.81 9.49 -11.57
N THR A 312 -6.40 9.68 -12.82
CA THR A 312 -7.15 10.48 -13.80
C THR A 312 -7.53 9.61 -14.98
N TRP A 313 -8.80 9.69 -15.38
CA TRP A 313 -9.30 9.05 -16.58
C TRP A 313 -9.92 10.06 -17.53
N GLY A 314 -9.33 10.19 -18.71
CA GLY A 314 -9.92 10.93 -19.82
C GLY A 314 -10.55 9.97 -20.82
N GLY A 315 -11.88 9.84 -20.84
CA GLY A 315 -12.57 9.12 -21.91
C GLY A 315 -12.24 7.61 -22.00
N CYS A 316 -12.04 6.91 -20.89
CA CYS A 316 -11.89 5.45 -20.92
C CYS A 316 -13.24 4.72 -21.08
N GLY A 317 -13.24 3.59 -21.80
CA GLY A 317 -14.45 2.86 -22.17
C GLY A 317 -14.73 1.61 -21.33
N LYS A 318 -15.88 0.99 -21.54
CA LYS A 318 -16.45 -0.13 -20.75
C LYS A 318 -15.56 -1.37 -20.57
N LYS A 319 -14.58 -1.57 -21.45
CA LYS A 319 -13.63 -2.69 -21.35
C LYS A 319 -12.47 -2.42 -20.40
N THR A 320 -12.28 -1.17 -19.98
CA THR A 320 -11.27 -0.80 -18.98
C THR A 320 -11.69 -1.35 -17.62
N VAL A 321 -10.76 -2.01 -16.93
CA VAL A 321 -10.99 -2.55 -15.58
C VAL A 321 -10.31 -1.65 -14.56
N ALA A 322 -11.06 -1.15 -13.58
CA ALA A 322 -10.56 -0.34 -12.47
C ALA A 322 -11.18 -0.82 -11.16
N GLU A 323 -10.46 -1.63 -10.39
CA GLU A 323 -11.00 -2.18 -9.15
C GLU A 323 -9.99 -2.35 -8.01
N HIS A 324 -10.45 -2.23 -6.76
CA HIS A 324 -9.60 -2.26 -5.57
C HIS A 324 -8.46 -1.23 -5.63
N LEU A 325 -8.82 0.02 -5.93
CA LEU A 325 -7.86 1.11 -6.06
C LEU A 325 -7.84 1.97 -4.80
N GLN A 326 -6.66 2.42 -4.43
CA GLN A 326 -6.47 3.27 -3.27
C GLN A 326 -5.69 4.53 -3.64
N ALA A 327 -6.29 5.70 -3.49
CA ALA A 327 -5.57 6.97 -3.46
C ALA A 327 -5.26 7.33 -2.00
N MET A 328 -4.09 7.90 -1.73
CA MET A 328 -3.75 8.38 -0.39
C MET A 328 -2.92 9.66 -0.46
N TYR A 329 -3.27 10.63 0.37
CA TYR A 329 -2.49 11.86 0.52
C TYR A 329 -2.24 12.59 -0.81
N GLY A 330 -3.18 12.52 -1.75
CA GLY A 330 -3.19 13.36 -2.94
C GLY A 330 -3.35 14.85 -2.57
N LEU A 331 -2.78 15.75 -3.37
CA LEU A 331 -2.97 17.19 -3.17
C LEU A 331 -4.41 17.61 -3.47
N ASP A 332 -4.95 17.06 -4.53
CA ASP A 332 -6.27 17.40 -5.05
C ASP A 332 -7.12 16.13 -5.19
N ASP A 333 -7.72 15.84 -6.34
CA ASP A 333 -8.62 14.71 -6.50
C ASP A 333 -7.92 13.35 -6.29
N SER A 334 -8.62 12.48 -5.56
CA SER A 334 -8.23 11.08 -5.43
C SER A 334 -8.48 10.30 -6.72
N PHE A 335 -9.63 10.55 -7.33
CA PHE A 335 -10.09 9.89 -8.53
C PHE A 335 -10.85 10.90 -9.39
N GLU A 336 -10.41 11.10 -10.62
CA GLU A 336 -10.92 12.15 -11.49
C GLU A 336 -11.33 11.58 -12.86
N TRP A 337 -12.49 11.99 -13.34
CA TRP A 337 -13.04 11.58 -14.63
C TRP A 337 -13.38 12.79 -15.49
N PHE A 338 -12.79 12.85 -16.68
CA PHE A 338 -13.18 13.82 -17.72
C PHE A 338 -14.22 13.24 -18.69
N GLY A 339 -15.03 12.29 -18.22
CA GLY A 339 -16.00 11.53 -19.00
C GLY A 339 -15.48 10.16 -19.45
N GLY A 340 -16.19 9.54 -20.38
CA GLY A 340 -16.03 8.14 -20.75
C GLY A 340 -17.20 7.27 -20.30
N THR A 341 -17.02 5.96 -20.38
CA THR A 341 -18.06 4.95 -20.09
C THR A 341 -17.54 3.78 -19.25
N MET A 342 -16.34 3.93 -18.68
CA MET A 342 -15.76 2.97 -17.75
C MET A 342 -16.43 3.07 -16.38
N ASP A 343 -16.61 1.92 -15.73
CA ASP A 343 -17.04 1.81 -14.34
C ASP A 343 -15.84 1.44 -13.46
N ALA A 344 -15.84 1.91 -12.22
CA ALA A 344 -14.84 1.57 -11.22
C ALA A 344 -15.48 0.98 -9.95
N LYS A 345 -14.78 0.07 -9.26
CA LYS A 345 -15.30 -0.61 -8.06
C LYS A 345 -14.28 -0.66 -6.93
N TYR A 346 -14.77 -0.58 -5.68
CA TYR A 346 -13.93 -0.70 -4.47
C TYR A 346 -12.82 0.35 -4.43
N LEU A 347 -13.21 1.63 -4.52
CA LEU A 347 -12.31 2.77 -4.45
C LEU A 347 -12.22 3.30 -3.01
N ILE A 348 -11.01 3.64 -2.59
CA ILE A 348 -10.74 4.31 -1.31
C ILE A 348 -9.84 5.51 -1.60
N GLY A 349 -10.21 6.71 -1.14
CA GLY A 349 -9.47 7.95 -1.31
C GLY A 349 -9.36 8.73 -0.01
#